data_AF-W2D3W5-F1
#
_entry.id   AF-W2D3W5-F1
#
_cell.length_a   1.000
_cell.length_b   1.000
_cell.length_c   1.000
_cell.angle_alpha   90.00
_cell.angle_beta   90.00
_cell.angle_gamma   90.00
#
_symmetry.space_group_name_H-M   'P 1'
#
loop_
_entity.id
_entity.type
_entity.pdbx_description
1 polymer ?
#
loop_
_entity_poly.entity_id
_entity_poly.type
_entity_poly.pdbx_seq_one_letter_code
_entity_poly.pdbx_strand_id
1 'polypeptide(L)'
;GYYTASIHHVYYAVFQYMKYDLAHTDMEPLSYEEQTVKAKEHRMGSHDFIIKEINRRISRLADPDTAQDFTQYVRELKGDRIDADYRSRQFTLEESLACKRLAEELITKLKTYFGDL
;
A
#
# COMPACT_ATOMS: atom_id res chain seq x y z
N GLY A 1 19.22 4.58 -15.30
CA GLY A 1 18.94 3.35 -14.52
C GLY A 1 17.44 3.18 -14.46
N TYR A 2 16.92 1.99 -14.72
CA TYR A 2 15.52 1.72 -15.13
C TYR A 2 14.44 2.35 -14.22
N TYR A 3 14.06 3.61 -14.51
CA TYR A 3 13.05 4.37 -13.77
C TYR A 3 11.70 3.64 -13.75
N THR A 4 11.27 3.12 -14.90
CA THR A 4 10.08 2.29 -15.06
C THR A 4 10.13 1.06 -14.13
N ALA A 5 11.23 0.29 -14.13
CA ALA A 5 11.35 -0.88 -13.26
C ALA A 5 11.36 -0.54 -11.77
N SER A 6 11.79 0.67 -11.39
CA SER A 6 11.81 1.10 -9.99
C SER A 6 10.42 1.26 -9.38
N ILE A 7 9.40 1.55 -10.19
CA ILE A 7 8.01 1.74 -9.75
C ILE A 7 7.46 0.47 -9.08
N HIS A 8 7.85 -0.70 -9.59
CA HIS A 8 7.53 -1.99 -8.96
C HIS A 8 7.98 -2.03 -7.50
N HIS A 9 9.26 -1.72 -7.26
CA HIS A 9 9.83 -1.74 -5.91
C HIS A 9 9.20 -0.69 -5.00
N VAL A 10 8.94 0.51 -5.52
CA VAL A 10 8.27 1.60 -4.80
C VAL A 10 6.90 1.17 -4.27
N TYR A 11 6.06 0.61 -5.15
CA TYR A 11 4.75 0.11 -4.74
C TYR A 11 4.85 -1.05 -3.74
N TYR A 12 5.72 -2.03 -4.01
CA TYR A 12 5.85 -3.19 -3.13
C TYR A 12 6.42 -2.85 -1.76
N ALA A 13 7.25 -1.80 -1.61
CA ALA A 13 7.69 -1.33 -0.31
C ALA A 13 6.48 -0.98 0.58
N VAL A 14 5.58 -0.10 0.09
CA VAL A 14 4.36 0.27 0.82
C VAL A 14 3.47 -0.95 1.06
N PHE A 15 3.32 -1.82 0.06
CA PHE A 15 2.49 -3.01 0.19
C PHE A 15 2.98 -3.99 1.26
N GLN A 16 4.29 -4.21 1.35
CA GLN A 16 4.86 -5.09 2.37
C GLN A 16 4.76 -4.47 3.77
N TYR A 17 4.92 -3.15 3.91
CA TYR A 17 4.64 -2.46 5.18
C TYR A 17 3.19 -2.65 5.62
N MET A 18 2.21 -2.39 4.73
CA MET A 18 0.80 -2.64 5.05
C MET A 18 0.54 -4.08 5.51
N LYS A 19 1.11 -5.07 4.81
CA LYS A 19 0.99 -6.47 5.23
C LYS A 19 1.61 -6.73 6.59
N TYR A 20 2.78 -6.14 6.85
CA TYR A 20 3.50 -6.27 8.10
C TYR A 20 2.70 -5.66 9.27
N ASP A 21 2.21 -4.43 9.12
CA ASP A 21 1.41 -3.74 10.13
C ASP A 21 0.13 -4.52 10.46
N LEU A 22 -0.54 -5.07 9.45
CA LEU A 22 -1.72 -5.91 9.68
C LEU A 22 -1.38 -7.16 10.50
N ALA A 23 -0.20 -7.76 10.29
CA ALA A 23 0.22 -8.99 10.95
C ALA A 23 0.79 -8.77 12.36
N HIS A 24 1.33 -7.58 12.65
CA HIS A 24 2.08 -7.32 13.89
C HIS A 24 1.46 -6.24 14.77
N THR A 25 0.34 -5.64 14.38
CA THR A 25 -0.38 -4.73 15.28
C THR A 25 -1.05 -5.47 16.45
N ASP A 26 -1.13 -4.81 17.60
CA ASP A 26 -1.84 -5.33 18.77
C ASP A 26 -3.36 -5.42 18.58
N MET A 27 -3.93 -4.62 17.67
CA MET A 27 -5.37 -4.55 17.45
C MET A 27 -5.82 -5.40 16.25
N GLU A 28 -6.54 -6.47 16.55
CA GLU A 28 -7.07 -7.42 15.55
C GLU A 28 -5.96 -7.88 14.57
N PRO A 29 -4.84 -8.48 15.03
CA PRO A 29 -3.79 -8.93 14.12
C PRO A 29 -4.36 -9.89 13.06
N LEU A 30 -3.89 -9.73 11.82
CA LEU A 30 -4.20 -10.59 10.68
C LEU A 30 -2.89 -11.17 10.16
N SER A 31 -2.64 -12.43 10.47
CA SER A 31 -1.47 -13.15 9.95
C SER A 31 -1.44 -13.15 8.42
N TYR A 32 -0.26 -13.38 7.83
CA TYR A 32 -0.13 -13.42 6.37
C TYR A 32 -1.00 -14.51 5.71
N GLU A 33 -1.24 -15.62 6.40
CA GLU A 33 -2.14 -16.68 5.94
C GLU A 33 -3.59 -16.20 5.95
N GLU A 34 -4.06 -15.61 7.05
CA GLU A 34 -5.41 -15.06 7.15
C GLU A 34 -5.66 -13.94 6.14
N GLN A 35 -4.67 -13.08 5.90
CA GLN A 35 -4.74 -12.07 4.85
C GLN A 35 -5.04 -12.71 3.48
N THR A 36 -4.43 -13.86 3.18
CA THR A 36 -4.62 -14.59 1.93
C THR A 36 -5.95 -15.31 1.87
N VAL A 37 -6.34 -15.98 2.97
CA VAL A 37 -7.61 -16.71 3.07
C VAL A 37 -8.79 -15.75 2.98
N LYS A 38 -8.79 -14.69 3.77
CA LYS A 38 -9.88 -13.70 3.79
C LYS A 38 -10.03 -12.97 2.46
N ALA A 39 -8.93 -12.65 1.77
CA ALA A 39 -9.01 -12.10 0.42
C ALA A 39 -9.83 -13.01 -0.52
N LYS A 40 -9.59 -14.33 -0.47
CA LYS A 40 -10.33 -15.32 -1.27
C LYS A 40 -11.79 -15.45 -0.82
N GLU A 41 -12.05 -15.52 0.48
CA GLU A 41 -13.41 -15.62 1.05
C GLU A 41 -14.27 -14.43 0.64
N HIS A 42 -13.70 -13.21 0.66
CA HIS A 42 -14.36 -11.99 0.22
C HIS A 42 -14.40 -11.84 -1.31
N ARG A 43 -13.86 -12.80 -2.08
CA ARG A 43 -13.74 -12.74 -3.55
C ARG A 43 -13.04 -11.47 -4.03
N MET A 44 -12.02 -11.02 -3.29
CA MET A 44 -11.24 -9.83 -3.56
C MET A 44 -9.82 -10.19 -4.01
N GLY A 45 -9.22 -9.34 -4.83
CA GLY A 45 -7.78 -9.41 -5.09
C GLY A 45 -7.00 -9.19 -3.79
N SER A 46 -5.91 -9.92 -3.60
CA SER A 46 -5.09 -9.82 -2.37
C SER A 46 -4.66 -8.39 -2.07
N HIS A 47 -4.26 -7.63 -3.09
CA HIS A 47 -3.89 -6.23 -2.93
C HIS A 47 -5.06 -5.35 -2.47
N ASP A 48 -6.24 -5.54 -3.06
CA ASP A 48 -7.42 -4.75 -2.73
C ASP A 48 -7.96 -5.07 -1.34
N PHE A 49 -7.84 -6.33 -0.91
CA PHE A 49 -8.17 -6.74 0.44
C PHE A 49 -7.29 -6.04 1.48
N ILE A 50 -5.96 -6.05 1.28
CA ILE A 50 -5.02 -5.36 2.19
C ILE A 50 -5.31 -3.86 2.27
N ILE A 51 -5.50 -3.20 1.12
CA ILE A 51 -5.82 -1.76 1.07
C ILE A 51 -7.12 -1.46 1.83
N LYS A 52 -8.14 -2.32 1.69
CA LYS A 52 -9.42 -2.20 2.39
C LYS A 52 -9.26 -2.38 3.90
N GLU A 53 -8.47 -3.34 4.35
CA GLU A 53 -8.22 -3.56 5.78
C GLU A 53 -7.44 -2.41 6.41
N ILE A 54 -6.43 -1.87 5.72
CA ILE A 54 -5.71 -0.68 6.18
C ILE A 54 -6.64 0.52 6.28
N ASN A 55 -7.50 0.76 5.28
CA ASN A 55 -8.50 1.82 5.33
C ASN A 55 -9.40 1.70 6.57
N ARG A 56 -9.99 0.51 6.77
CA ARG A 56 -10.87 0.23 7.90
C ARG A 56 -10.18 0.52 9.24
N ARG A 57 -8.89 0.20 9.36
CA ARG A 57 -8.11 0.43 10.59
C ARG A 57 -7.75 1.90 10.78
N ILE A 58 -7.24 2.58 9.75
CA ILE A 58 -6.95 4.02 9.83
C ILE A 58 -8.24 4.80 10.13
N SER A 59 -9.39 4.46 9.54
CA SER A 59 -10.68 5.12 9.85
C SER A 59 -11.15 4.94 11.30
N ARG A 60 -10.59 3.98 12.05
CA ARG A 60 -10.87 3.80 13.48
C ARG A 60 -9.89 4.58 14.36
N LEU A 61 -8.69 4.86 13.85
CA LEU A 61 -7.60 5.53 14.55
C LEU A 61 -7.56 7.04 14.29
N ALA A 62 -8.04 7.46 13.12
CA ALA A 62 -8.11 8.82 12.62
C ALA A 62 -9.49 9.05 11.98
N ASP A 63 -9.68 10.23 11.36
CA ASP A 63 -10.91 10.53 10.64
C ASP A 63 -11.03 9.74 9.31
N PRO A 64 -12.26 9.55 8.80
CA PRO A 64 -12.50 8.81 7.55
C PRO A 64 -11.82 9.41 6.32
N ASP A 65 -11.67 10.74 6.24
CA ASP A 65 -11.11 11.43 5.07
C ASP A 65 -9.61 11.12 4.97
N THR A 66 -8.91 11.16 6.11
CA THR A 66 -7.50 10.73 6.22
C THR A 66 -7.28 9.30 5.71
N ALA A 67 -8.16 8.37 6.09
CA ALA A 67 -8.07 6.98 5.64
C ALA A 67 -8.36 6.84 4.14
N GLN A 68 -9.29 7.64 3.61
CA GLN A 68 -9.64 7.66 2.19
C GLN A 68 -8.48 8.20 1.36
N ASP A 69 -7.88 9.32 1.76
CA ASP A 69 -6.70 9.92 1.12
C ASP A 69 -5.53 8.94 1.08
N PHE A 70 -5.24 8.29 2.21
CA PHE A 70 -4.21 7.26 2.27
C PHE A 70 -4.45 6.16 1.21
N THR A 71 -5.67 5.62 1.13
CA THR A 71 -5.96 4.58 0.14
C THR A 71 -5.92 5.06 -1.28
N GLN A 72 -6.29 6.32 -1.53
CA GLN A 72 -6.28 6.90 -2.86
C GLN A 72 -4.84 6.94 -3.39
N TYR A 73 -3.89 7.45 -2.60
CA TYR A 73 -2.47 7.46 -2.95
C TYR A 73 -1.88 6.06 -3.13
N VAL A 74 -2.26 5.07 -2.30
CA VAL A 74 -1.82 3.68 -2.51
C VAL A 74 -2.35 3.10 -3.82
N ARG A 75 -3.61 3.43 -4.19
CA ARG A 75 -4.21 3.00 -5.47
C ARG A 75 -3.53 3.67 -6.66
N GLU A 76 -3.11 4.92 -6.54
CA GLU A 76 -2.31 5.62 -7.55
C GLU A 76 -0.98 4.91 -7.78
N LEU A 77 -0.21 4.62 -6.73
CA LEU A 77 1.03 3.83 -6.84
C LEU A 77 0.80 2.43 -7.44
N LYS A 78 -0.33 1.78 -7.10
CA LYS A 78 -0.71 0.51 -7.72
C LYS A 78 -0.95 0.67 -9.22
N GLY A 79 -1.62 1.74 -9.63
CA GLY A 79 -1.88 2.08 -11.03
C GLY A 79 -0.58 2.33 -11.80
N ASP A 80 0.32 3.16 -11.25
CA ASP A 80 1.63 3.42 -11.83
C ASP A 80 2.47 2.14 -11.95
N ARG A 81 2.41 1.25 -10.95
CA ARG A 81 3.07 -0.05 -11.01
C ARG A 81 2.51 -0.93 -12.13
N ILE A 82 1.19 -0.96 -12.33
CA ILE A 82 0.57 -1.71 -13.42
C ILE A 82 0.99 -1.15 -14.78
N ASP A 83 1.05 0.18 -14.91
CA ASP A 83 1.54 0.84 -16.11
C ASP A 83 2.99 0.48 -16.41
N ALA A 84 3.84 0.49 -15.38
CA ALA A 84 5.27 0.19 -15.50
C ALA A 84 5.55 -1.28 -15.84
N ASP A 85 4.82 -2.22 -15.22
CA ASP A 85 5.09 -3.65 -15.35
C ASP A 85 4.46 -4.27 -16.60
N TYR A 86 3.28 -3.77 -17.00
CA TYR A 86 2.42 -4.46 -17.98
C TYR A 86 2.00 -3.60 -19.16
N ARG A 87 2.37 -2.32 -19.20
CA ARG A 87 2.04 -1.43 -20.31
C ARG A 87 3.31 -0.88 -20.95
N SER A 88 3.13 -0.17 -22.07
CA SER A 88 4.23 0.44 -22.83
C SER A 88 4.70 1.79 -22.26
N ARG A 89 4.09 2.29 -21.17
CA ARG A 89 4.44 3.57 -20.54
C ARG A 89 5.88 3.51 -20.03
N GLN A 90 6.66 4.55 -20.36
CA GLN A 90 7.99 4.75 -19.78
C GLN A 90 7.91 5.88 -18.76
N PHE A 91 8.47 5.63 -17.58
CA PHE A 91 8.53 6.62 -16.52
C PHE A 91 9.82 7.44 -16.66
N THR A 92 9.68 8.74 -16.45
CA THR A 92 10.80 9.68 -16.34
C THR A 92 11.48 9.58 -14.97
N LEU A 93 12.67 10.18 -14.85
CA LEU A 93 13.33 10.34 -13.56
C LEU A 93 12.42 11.09 -12.58
N GLU A 94 11.78 12.17 -13.02
CA GLU A 94 10.92 13.00 -12.18
C GLU A 94 9.72 12.23 -11.64
N GLU A 95 9.01 11.49 -12.48
CA GLU A 95 7.89 10.64 -12.06
C GLU A 95 8.36 9.57 -11.08
N SER A 96 9.47 8.89 -11.35
CA SER A 96 9.99 7.87 -10.42
C SER A 96 10.37 8.43 -9.04
N LEU A 97 10.92 9.65 -9.00
CA LEU A 97 11.22 10.34 -7.75
C LEU A 97 9.94 10.79 -7.04
N ALA A 98 8.89 11.19 -7.77
CA ALA A 98 7.60 11.52 -7.19
C ALA A 98 6.94 10.29 -6.56
N CYS A 99 6.90 9.15 -7.27
CA CYS A 99 6.39 7.89 -6.73
C CYS A 99 7.17 7.47 -5.49
N LYS A 100 8.50 7.61 -5.50
CA LYS A 100 9.35 7.31 -4.34
C LYS A 100 9.00 8.16 -3.12
N ARG A 101 8.90 9.49 -3.28
CA ARG A 101 8.52 10.39 -2.18
C ARG A 101 7.15 10.05 -1.62
N LEU A 102 6.18 9.78 -2.50
CA LEU A 102 4.84 9.39 -2.08
C LEU A 102 4.86 8.08 -1.27
N ALA A 103 5.66 7.08 -1.68
CA ALA A 103 5.82 5.85 -0.93
C ALA A 103 6.46 6.07 0.45
N GLU A 104 7.49 6.93 0.53
CA GLU A 104 8.12 7.30 1.81
C GLU A 104 7.10 7.98 2.74
N GLU A 105 6.29 8.91 2.24
CA GLU A 105 5.22 9.56 3.00
C GLU A 105 4.15 8.56 3.48
N LEU A 106 3.75 7.62 2.63
CA LEU A 106 2.80 6.57 3.01
C LEU A 106 3.36 5.66 4.10
N ILE A 107 4.63 5.28 4.02
CA ILE A 107 5.29 4.48 5.07
C ILE A 107 5.36 5.26 6.38
N THR A 108 5.69 6.55 6.34
CA THR A 108 5.67 7.41 7.53
C THR A 108 4.27 7.49 8.15
N LYS A 109 3.22 7.60 7.33
CA LYS A 109 1.83 7.58 7.80
C LYS A 109 1.48 6.24 8.45
N LEU A 110 1.86 5.11 7.86
CA LEU A 110 1.67 3.78 8.45
C LEU A 110 2.31 3.69 9.84
N LYS A 111 3.57 4.09 9.97
CA LYS A 111 4.28 4.14 11.26
C LYS A 111 3.60 5.05 12.29
N THR A 112 2.99 6.14 11.83
CA THR A 112 2.24 7.05 12.71
C THR A 112 0.99 6.39 13.28
N TYR A 113 0.29 5.58 12.50
CA TYR A 113 -0.96 4.93 12.93
C TYR A 113 -0.76 3.58 13.63
N PHE A 114 0.26 2.82 13.22
CA PHE A 114 0.50 1.46 13.71
C PHE A 114 1.71 1.36 14.65
N GLY A 115 2.48 2.44 14.81
CA GLY A 115 3.71 2.48 15.60
C GLY A 115 4.95 2.05 14.80
N ASP A 116 6.13 2.27 15.38
CA ASP A 116 7.32 1.53 15.00
C ASP A 116 7.27 0.18 15.76
N LEU A 117 6.80 -0.86 15.07
CA LEU A 117 6.77 -2.25 15.55
C LEU A 117 8.15 -2.92 15.41
#